data_AF-A0A562I7Z1-F1
#
_entry.id   AF-A0A562I7Z1-F1
#
_cell.length_a   1.000
_cell.length_b   1.000
_cell.length_c   1.000
_cell.angle_alpha   90.00
_cell.angle_beta   90.00
_cell.angle_gamma   90.00
#
_symmetry.space_group_name_H-M   'P 1'
#
loop_
_entity.id
_entity.type
_entity.pdbx_description
1 polymer ?
#
loop_
_entity_poly.entity_id
_entity_poly.type
_entity_poly.pdbx_seq_one_letter_code
_entity_poly.pdbx_strand_id
1 'polypeptide(L)'
;MTGTVPASAGTRCAAHPDTDAVVAAPGDFYRRWVTDNPLLGERRALLARWLDDPTPREEIAEALGLPLGALLRAFNDTAPLDAPVPFRYRGVRFAVTGMAGVCDDIVGDRFPRFGTPVTLRCHLAEPNLLPQAMFEAADWNFMDADRPGFLGYAYGVREGDTLYLAGMQSDLAARYSYLFQGRGEGTDVRIGDEVAFQPTEELVARFGDYVPVLRRTFQRYWIDVLLGAVAAWAATEPALRTLGLLWFDLEPQEDAHGHLVNRVYRQLPQRLAADVRHVHADGRCHSYRTAPLSRVAALLGERWSAGPAPQPSAG
;
A
#
# COMPACT_ATOMS: atom_id res chain seq x y z
N MET A 1 -4.76 28.81 4.94
CA MET A 1 -3.69 28.95 5.96
C MET A 1 -2.44 28.34 5.35
N THR A 2 -1.42 29.15 5.07
CA THR A 2 -0.18 28.72 4.42
C THR A 2 0.71 27.99 5.42
N GLY A 3 0.61 26.67 5.48
CA GLY A 3 1.52 25.81 6.22
C GLY A 3 2.76 25.53 5.38
N THR A 4 3.91 26.03 5.82
CA THR A 4 5.21 25.67 5.26
C THR A 4 5.46 24.19 5.53
N VAL A 5 5.46 23.35 4.49
CA VAL A 5 5.93 21.96 4.60
C VAL A 5 7.43 22.02 4.89
N PRO A 6 7.91 21.50 6.04
CA PRO A 6 9.34 21.45 6.28
C PRO A 6 9.97 20.52 5.24
N ALA A 7 11.02 20.99 4.58
CA ALA A 7 11.85 20.15 3.73
C ALA A 7 12.24 18.90 4.53
N SER A 8 11.81 17.71 4.08
CA SER A 8 12.18 16.46 4.73
C SER A 8 13.69 16.40 4.78
N ALA A 9 14.23 16.33 6.00
CA ALA A 9 15.63 16.08 6.21
C ALA A 9 15.96 14.77 5.48
N GLY A 10 16.67 14.87 4.36
CA GLY A 10 17.17 13.72 3.62
C GLY A 10 17.80 12.77 4.64
N THR A 11 17.28 11.55 4.71
CA THR A 11 17.64 10.58 5.73
C THR A 11 19.14 10.31 5.60
N ARG A 12 19.95 10.94 6.45
CA ARG A 12 21.38 10.70 6.49
C ARG A 12 21.54 9.28 7.03
N CYS A 13 21.86 8.34 6.15
CA CYS A 13 22.37 7.05 6.58
C CYS A 13 23.73 7.32 7.24
N ALA A 14 23.74 7.44 8.57
CA ALA A 14 24.98 7.32 9.31
C ALA A 14 25.53 5.93 8.99
N ALA A 15 26.73 5.88 8.42
CA ALA A 15 27.42 4.63 8.14
C ALA A 15 27.61 3.87 9.46
N HIS A 16 26.72 2.93 9.76
CA HIS A 16 26.89 2.02 10.88
C HIS A 16 27.71 0.84 10.37
N PRO A 17 28.84 0.49 11.01
CA PRO A 17 29.77 -0.54 10.51
C PRO A 17 29.15 -1.96 10.39
N ASP A 18 27.96 -2.18 10.94
CA ASP A 18 27.25 -3.47 10.96
C ASP A 18 26.02 -3.50 10.03
N THR A 19 26.00 -2.72 8.94
CA THR A 19 24.84 -2.62 8.05
C THR A 19 25.13 -3.08 6.63
N ASP A 20 24.29 -3.99 6.11
CA ASP A 20 24.28 -4.37 4.70
C ASP A 20 23.95 -3.13 3.85
N ALA A 21 24.87 -2.74 2.96
CA ALA A 21 24.65 -1.71 1.97
C ALA A 21 24.47 -2.32 0.59
N VAL A 22 23.35 -2.05 -0.07
CA VAL A 22 23.09 -2.41 -1.47
C VAL A 22 23.19 -1.14 -2.30
N VAL A 23 24.05 -1.15 -3.32
CA VAL A 23 24.03 -0.13 -4.37
C VAL A 23 23.10 -0.64 -5.44
N ALA A 24 21.90 -0.05 -5.54
CA ALA A 24 21.00 -0.36 -6.65
C ALA A 24 21.66 0.12 -7.94
N ALA A 25 21.49 -0.63 -9.04
CA ALA A 25 22.00 -0.18 -10.32
C ALA A 25 21.41 1.20 -10.62
N PRO A 26 22.21 2.19 -11.09
CA PRO A 26 21.68 3.46 -11.57
C PRO A 26 20.65 3.14 -12.64
N GLY A 27 19.39 3.29 -12.27
CA GLY A 27 18.25 3.05 -13.13
C GLY A 27 17.62 4.39 -13.28
N ASP A 28 17.52 4.87 -14.52
CA ASP A 28 16.75 6.07 -14.82
C ASP A 28 15.27 5.77 -14.56
N PHE A 29 14.88 5.71 -13.28
CA PHE A 29 13.56 5.31 -12.80
C PHE A 29 12.51 6.19 -13.46
N TYR A 30 12.80 7.50 -13.50
CA TYR A 30 12.02 8.48 -14.24
C TYR A 30 11.88 8.10 -15.69
N ARG A 31 12.98 7.88 -16.41
CA ARG A 31 12.86 7.49 -17.81
C ARG A 31 12.07 6.21 -17.98
N ARG A 32 12.38 5.15 -17.24
CA ARG A 32 11.77 3.83 -17.45
C ARG A 32 10.29 3.80 -17.09
N TRP A 33 9.93 4.38 -15.96
CA TRP A 33 8.58 4.25 -15.38
C TRP A 33 7.70 5.46 -15.61
N VAL A 34 8.27 6.59 -16.03
CA VAL A 34 7.55 7.83 -16.32
C VAL A 34 7.72 8.23 -17.80
N THR A 35 8.91 8.61 -18.25
CA THR A 35 9.13 9.22 -19.59
C THR A 35 8.87 8.25 -20.74
N ASP A 36 9.37 7.03 -20.66
CA ASP A 36 9.35 6.03 -21.73
C ASP A 36 8.20 5.03 -21.56
N ASN A 37 7.45 5.10 -20.45
CA ASN A 37 6.34 4.18 -20.18
C ASN A 37 5.18 4.46 -21.16
N PRO A 38 4.87 3.54 -22.10
CA PRO A 38 3.82 3.77 -23.10
C PRO A 38 2.42 3.79 -22.48
N LEU A 39 2.24 3.12 -21.33
CA LEU A 39 0.94 2.97 -20.70
C LEU A 39 0.45 4.26 -20.02
N LEU A 40 1.37 5.16 -19.68
CA LEU A 40 1.03 6.46 -19.13
C LEU A 40 0.45 7.42 -20.18
N GLY A 41 0.82 7.27 -21.46
CA GLY A 41 0.33 8.15 -22.53
C GLY A 41 0.47 9.65 -22.17
N GLU A 42 -0.66 10.37 -22.20
CA GLU A 42 -0.72 11.80 -21.84
C GLU A 42 -0.49 12.08 -20.34
N ARG A 43 -0.58 11.05 -19.49
CA ARG A 43 -0.46 11.15 -18.02
C ARG A 43 0.99 11.22 -17.53
N ARG A 44 1.98 11.09 -18.42
CA ARG A 44 3.41 11.14 -18.07
C ARG A 44 3.80 12.43 -17.35
N ALA A 45 3.35 13.57 -17.87
CA ALA A 45 3.64 14.88 -17.28
C ALA A 45 3.06 15.01 -15.87
N LEU A 46 1.87 14.45 -15.68
CA LEU A 46 1.18 14.44 -14.40
C LEU A 46 1.89 13.53 -13.38
N LEU A 47 2.31 12.31 -13.76
CA LEU A 47 3.07 11.42 -12.88
C LEU A 47 4.47 11.98 -12.57
N ALA A 48 5.14 12.59 -13.55
CA ALA A 48 6.42 13.26 -13.34
C ALA A 48 6.30 14.37 -12.30
N ARG A 49 5.27 15.21 -12.43
CA ARG A 49 4.95 16.24 -11.43
C ARG A 49 4.71 15.59 -10.07
N TRP A 50 3.88 14.56 -10.00
CA TRP A 50 3.51 13.89 -8.73
C TRP A 50 4.71 13.34 -7.96
N LEU A 51 5.69 12.79 -8.68
CA LEU A 51 6.89 12.27 -8.04
C LEU A 51 7.76 13.38 -7.43
N ASP A 52 7.70 14.61 -7.92
CA ASP A 52 8.58 15.72 -7.46
C ASP A 52 7.85 16.84 -6.71
N ASP A 53 6.53 16.90 -6.82
CA ASP A 53 5.68 17.94 -6.25
C ASP A 53 5.05 17.42 -4.94
N PRO A 54 5.37 18.02 -3.77
CA PRO A 54 4.78 17.64 -2.49
C PRO A 54 3.35 18.17 -2.30
N THR A 55 2.77 18.87 -3.28
CA THR A 55 1.39 19.38 -3.18
C THR A 55 0.39 18.23 -2.98
N PRO A 56 -0.59 18.36 -2.06
CA PRO A 56 -1.67 17.39 -1.87
C PRO A 56 -2.48 17.11 -3.13
N ARG A 57 -3.05 15.91 -3.24
CA ARG A 57 -3.72 15.45 -4.49
C ARG A 57 -5.04 16.15 -4.69
N GLU A 58 -5.71 16.47 -3.60
CA GLU A 58 -6.91 17.26 -3.51
C GLU A 58 -6.67 18.67 -4.09
N GLU A 59 -5.58 19.32 -3.70
CA GLU A 59 -5.20 20.65 -4.21
C GLU A 59 -4.85 20.61 -5.70
N ILE A 60 -4.20 19.53 -6.16
CA ILE A 60 -3.90 19.34 -7.58
C ILE A 60 -5.18 19.09 -8.39
N ALA A 61 -6.08 18.24 -7.89
CA ALA A 61 -7.37 17.98 -8.53
C ALA A 61 -8.20 19.28 -8.66
N GLU A 62 -8.27 20.07 -7.59
CA GLU A 62 -8.94 21.37 -7.57
C GLU A 62 -8.32 22.34 -8.58
N ALA A 63 -6.99 22.47 -8.60
CA ALA A 63 -6.28 23.36 -9.52
C ALA A 63 -6.45 22.98 -11.00
N LEU A 64 -6.64 21.68 -11.28
CA LEU A 64 -6.91 21.16 -12.62
C LEU A 64 -8.40 21.19 -12.98
N GLY A 65 -9.29 21.49 -12.04
CA GLY A 65 -10.74 21.46 -12.23
C GLY A 65 -11.28 20.06 -12.52
N LEU A 66 -10.67 19.02 -11.91
CA LEU A 66 -11.04 17.61 -12.11
C LEU A 66 -11.55 17.01 -10.79
N PRO A 67 -12.53 16.07 -10.82
CA PRO A 67 -12.85 15.24 -9.67
C PRO A 67 -11.62 14.47 -9.18
N LEU A 68 -11.46 14.33 -7.87
CA LEU A 68 -10.30 13.63 -7.29
C LEU A 68 -10.18 12.19 -7.81
N GLY A 69 -11.29 11.46 -7.92
CA GLY A 69 -11.31 10.10 -8.46
C GLY A 69 -10.87 10.02 -9.91
N ALA A 70 -11.23 11.01 -10.74
CA ALA A 70 -10.79 11.06 -12.12
C ALA A 70 -9.26 11.23 -12.22
N LEU A 71 -8.67 12.00 -11.30
CA LEU A 71 -7.22 12.15 -11.17
C LEU A 71 -6.56 10.85 -10.70
N LEU A 72 -7.04 10.25 -9.61
CA LEU A 72 -6.39 9.10 -8.97
C LEU A 72 -6.51 7.80 -9.79
N ARG A 73 -7.67 7.54 -10.40
CA ARG A 73 -7.85 6.43 -11.36
C ARG A 73 -6.87 6.54 -12.52
N ALA A 74 -6.56 7.77 -12.97
CA ALA A 74 -5.59 7.97 -14.03
C ALA A 74 -4.21 7.41 -13.67
N PHE A 75 -3.85 7.27 -12.40
CA PHE A 75 -2.62 6.59 -11.99
C PHE A 75 -2.85 5.10 -11.74
N ASN A 76 -3.94 4.77 -11.05
CA ASN A 76 -4.23 3.40 -10.63
C ASN A 76 -4.64 2.49 -11.78
N ASP A 77 -5.05 3.04 -12.92
CA ASP A 77 -5.43 2.28 -14.11
C ASP A 77 -4.30 2.19 -15.15
N THR A 78 -3.13 2.77 -14.87
CA THR A 78 -2.05 2.83 -15.88
C THR A 78 -1.22 1.58 -15.99
N ALA A 79 -1.30 0.66 -15.03
CA ALA A 79 -0.45 -0.52 -15.03
C ALA A 79 -1.26 -1.81 -15.21
N PRO A 80 -0.78 -2.74 -16.06
CA PRO A 80 -1.34 -4.07 -16.17
C PRO A 80 -1.47 -4.72 -14.79
N LEU A 81 -2.61 -5.35 -14.57
CA LEU A 81 -2.88 -6.17 -13.41
C LEU A 81 -2.55 -7.63 -13.73
N ASP A 82 -1.80 -8.27 -12.85
CA ASP A 82 -1.52 -9.69 -12.92
C ASP A 82 -2.79 -10.52 -12.70
N ALA A 83 -2.70 -11.82 -12.96
CA ALA A 83 -3.73 -12.76 -12.54
C ALA A 83 -3.86 -12.75 -11.00
N PRO A 84 -5.08 -12.76 -10.44
CA PRO A 84 -5.25 -12.83 -9.00
C PRO A 84 -4.64 -14.11 -8.41
N VAL A 85 -3.81 -13.97 -7.38
CA VAL A 85 -3.22 -15.07 -6.63
C VAL A 85 -4.05 -15.31 -5.36
N PRO A 86 -4.73 -16.46 -5.24
CA PRO A 86 -5.57 -16.73 -4.08
C PRO A 86 -4.72 -17.10 -2.86
N PHE A 87 -5.21 -16.75 -1.67
CA PHE A 87 -4.69 -17.21 -0.38
C PHE A 87 -5.78 -17.27 0.67
N ARG A 88 -5.46 -17.84 1.83
CA ARG A 88 -6.35 -17.85 2.99
C ARG A 88 -5.65 -17.29 4.22
N TYR A 89 -6.40 -16.59 5.06
CA TYR A 89 -5.99 -16.23 6.40
C TYR A 89 -7.13 -16.53 7.39
N ARG A 90 -6.85 -17.36 8.40
CA ARG A 90 -7.81 -17.85 9.41
C ARG A 90 -9.08 -18.44 8.78
N GLY A 91 -8.92 -19.17 7.67
CA GLY A 91 -10.02 -19.80 6.93
C GLY A 91 -10.78 -18.87 5.98
N VAL A 92 -10.58 -17.55 6.04
CA VAL A 92 -11.18 -16.58 5.11
C VAL A 92 -10.38 -16.54 3.81
N ARG A 93 -11.06 -16.49 2.67
CA ARG A 93 -10.46 -16.46 1.33
C ARG A 93 -10.19 -15.03 0.87
N PHE A 94 -8.99 -14.81 0.37
CA PHE A 94 -8.51 -13.54 -0.18
C PHE A 94 -7.83 -13.78 -1.52
N ALA A 95 -7.62 -12.71 -2.27
CA ALA A 95 -6.79 -12.71 -3.46
C ALA A 95 -5.88 -11.48 -3.47
N VAL A 96 -4.66 -11.64 -3.95
CA VAL A 96 -3.73 -10.54 -4.21
C VAL A 96 -3.55 -10.38 -5.71
N THR A 97 -3.60 -9.14 -6.18
CA THR A 97 -3.33 -8.79 -7.58
C THR A 97 -2.10 -7.90 -7.62
N GLY A 98 -1.08 -8.31 -8.37
CA GLY A 98 0.08 -7.46 -8.65
C GLY A 98 -0.28 -6.40 -9.69
N MET A 99 0.22 -5.19 -9.49
CA MET A 99 0.18 -4.09 -10.43
C MET A 99 1.62 -3.67 -10.73
N ALA A 100 2.04 -3.77 -11.99
CA ALA A 100 3.37 -3.39 -12.45
C ALA A 100 3.41 -1.88 -12.76
N GLY A 101 3.45 -1.04 -11.73
CA GLY A 101 3.43 0.40 -11.88
C GLY A 101 3.57 1.16 -10.57
N VAL A 102 3.61 2.47 -10.71
CA VAL A 102 3.69 3.41 -9.60
C VAL A 102 2.26 3.72 -9.12
N CYS A 103 1.95 3.44 -7.86
CA CYS A 103 0.69 3.89 -7.25
C CYS A 103 0.73 5.38 -6.91
N ASP A 104 -0.45 5.97 -6.75
CA ASP A 104 -0.64 7.38 -6.39
C ASP A 104 -0.19 7.72 -4.95
N ASP A 105 -0.04 6.71 -4.09
CA ASP A 105 0.39 6.85 -2.69
C ASP A 105 1.91 7.11 -2.51
N ILE A 106 2.40 8.13 -3.23
CA ILE A 106 3.77 8.62 -3.14
C ILE A 106 3.78 9.79 -2.16
N VAL A 107 4.49 9.63 -1.05
CA VAL A 107 4.69 10.70 -0.08
C VAL A 107 6.15 11.14 -0.08
N GLY A 108 6.44 12.22 -0.81
CA GLY A 108 7.75 12.87 -0.84
C GLY A 108 8.91 11.91 -1.10
N ASP A 109 9.93 11.95 -0.23
CA ASP A 109 11.14 11.12 -0.33
C ASP A 109 10.98 9.68 0.18
N ARG A 110 9.80 9.31 0.71
CA ARG A 110 9.56 7.97 1.28
C ARG A 110 9.40 6.89 0.20
N PHE A 111 8.96 7.25 -1.00
CA PHE A 111 8.87 6.30 -2.10
C PHE A 111 10.26 6.02 -2.70
N PRO A 112 10.70 4.75 -2.77
CA PRO A 112 11.97 4.39 -3.38
C PRO A 112 11.92 4.55 -4.89
N ARG A 113 12.77 5.42 -5.43
CA ARG A 113 12.87 5.68 -6.88
C ARG A 113 13.94 4.81 -7.54
N PHE A 114 13.89 3.50 -7.28
CA PHE A 114 14.81 2.51 -7.86
C PHE A 114 14.08 1.20 -8.19
N GLY A 115 14.72 0.31 -8.95
CA GLY A 115 14.16 -1.00 -9.29
C GLY A 115 12.86 -0.95 -10.10
N THR A 116 12.00 -1.95 -9.88
CA THR A 116 10.70 -2.10 -10.56
C THR A 116 9.56 -1.82 -9.57
N PRO A 117 8.73 -0.79 -9.76
CA PRO A 117 7.63 -0.49 -8.86
C PRO A 117 6.57 -1.57 -8.94
N VAL A 118 6.08 -1.96 -7.76
CA VAL A 118 5.07 -3.00 -7.57
C VAL A 118 4.07 -2.52 -6.54
N THR A 119 2.78 -2.66 -6.86
CA THR A 119 1.70 -2.54 -5.89
C THR A 119 0.90 -3.83 -5.84
N LEU A 120 0.72 -4.36 -4.64
CA LEU A 120 -0.02 -5.58 -4.36
C LEU A 120 -1.37 -5.20 -3.77
N ARG A 121 -2.43 -5.34 -4.56
CA ARG A 121 -3.81 -5.04 -4.15
C ARG A 121 -4.45 -6.27 -3.55
N CYS A 122 -4.97 -6.17 -2.34
CA CYS A 122 -5.60 -7.26 -1.62
C CYS A 122 -7.13 -7.14 -1.69
N HIS A 123 -7.78 -8.24 -2.03
CA HIS A 123 -9.23 -8.32 -2.17
C HIS A 123 -9.79 -9.47 -1.32
N LEU A 124 -11.01 -9.29 -0.84
CA LEU A 124 -11.83 -10.35 -0.28
C LEU A 124 -12.37 -11.20 -1.42
N ALA A 125 -12.05 -12.50 -1.43
CA ALA A 125 -12.47 -13.39 -2.52
C ALA A 125 -13.97 -13.73 -2.48
N GLU A 126 -14.62 -13.52 -1.35
CA GLU A 126 -16.07 -13.67 -1.17
C GLU A 126 -16.69 -12.27 -0.96
N PRO A 127 -16.91 -11.50 -2.03
CA PRO A 127 -17.33 -10.10 -1.93
C PRO A 127 -18.71 -9.95 -1.29
N ASN A 128 -19.54 -11.00 -1.26
CA ASN A 128 -20.87 -10.95 -0.62
C ASN A 128 -20.83 -11.00 0.92
N LEU A 129 -19.65 -11.16 1.54
CA LEU A 129 -19.52 -11.13 3.00
C LEU A 129 -19.75 -9.72 3.60
N LEU A 130 -19.53 -8.67 2.80
CA LEU A 130 -19.75 -7.27 3.16
C LEU A 130 -20.38 -6.58 1.94
N PRO A 131 -21.26 -5.58 2.10
CA PRO A 131 -21.88 -4.95 0.95
C PRO A 131 -20.83 -4.17 0.14
N GLN A 132 -20.92 -4.23 -1.19
CA GLN A 132 -19.96 -3.60 -2.10
C GLN A 132 -19.73 -2.11 -1.78
N ALA A 133 -20.82 -1.40 -1.51
CA ALA A 133 -20.80 0.02 -1.14
C ALA A 133 -19.96 0.34 0.12
N MET A 134 -19.72 -0.64 0.99
CA MET A 134 -18.86 -0.50 2.16
C MET A 134 -17.38 -0.42 1.77
N PHE A 135 -16.97 -1.19 0.75
CA PHE A 135 -15.62 -1.13 0.19
C PHE A 135 -15.42 0.16 -0.59
N GLU A 136 -16.38 0.52 -1.44
CA GLU A 136 -16.33 1.76 -2.23
C GLU A 136 -16.21 2.97 -1.33
N ALA A 137 -17.05 3.09 -0.31
CA ALA A 137 -17.01 4.21 0.63
C ALA A 137 -15.64 4.33 1.35
N ALA A 138 -14.95 3.21 1.56
CA ALA A 138 -13.64 3.20 2.20
C ALA A 138 -12.50 3.59 1.26
N ASP A 139 -12.62 3.33 -0.04
CA ASP A 139 -11.55 3.49 -1.02
C ASP A 139 -11.44 4.93 -1.55
N TRP A 140 -10.98 5.83 -0.68
CA TRP A 140 -10.74 7.24 -1.05
C TRP A 140 -9.54 7.44 -2.00
N ASN A 141 -8.69 6.41 -2.14
CA ASN A 141 -7.53 6.43 -3.03
C ASN A 141 -7.88 5.87 -4.43
N PHE A 142 -9.10 5.36 -4.64
CA PHE A 142 -9.54 4.76 -5.91
C PHE A 142 -8.59 3.63 -6.36
N MET A 143 -8.09 2.86 -5.39
CA MET A 143 -7.14 1.77 -5.59
C MET A 143 -7.84 0.46 -5.97
N ASP A 144 -9.16 0.39 -5.78
CA ASP A 144 -9.97 -0.75 -6.18
C ASP A 144 -9.89 -1.03 -7.69
N ALA A 145 -9.70 0.01 -8.51
CA ALA A 145 -9.91 0.01 -9.96
C ALA A 145 -11.22 -0.72 -10.32
N ASP A 146 -12.29 -0.35 -9.61
CA ASP A 146 -13.64 -0.89 -9.75
C ASP A 146 -13.75 -2.42 -9.53
N ARG A 147 -12.77 -3.04 -8.87
CA ARG A 147 -12.84 -4.46 -8.48
C ARG A 147 -13.51 -4.62 -7.12
N PRO A 148 -14.54 -5.48 -7.01
CA PRO A 148 -15.26 -5.66 -5.75
C PRO A 148 -14.37 -6.27 -4.67
N GLY A 149 -14.71 -5.95 -3.42
CA GLY A 149 -14.04 -6.51 -2.24
C GLY A 149 -12.62 -6.01 -1.99
N PHE A 150 -12.20 -4.87 -2.56
CA PHE A 150 -10.89 -4.27 -2.25
C PHE A 150 -10.76 -3.95 -0.75
N LEU A 151 -9.63 -4.37 -0.15
CA LEU A 151 -9.39 -4.25 1.29
C LEU A 151 -8.26 -3.30 1.63
N GLY A 152 -7.28 -3.16 0.75
CA GLY A 152 -6.03 -2.46 0.99
C GLY A 152 -4.92 -2.94 0.08
N TYR A 153 -3.73 -2.39 0.26
CA TYR A 153 -2.61 -2.59 -0.64
C TYR A 153 -1.27 -2.48 0.09
N ALA A 154 -0.25 -3.11 -0.50
CA ALA A 154 1.15 -2.90 -0.16
C ALA A 154 1.89 -2.41 -1.40
N TYR A 155 2.79 -1.45 -1.28
CA TYR A 155 3.46 -0.85 -2.42
C TYR A 155 4.94 -0.59 -2.15
N GLY A 156 5.73 -0.58 -3.20
CA GLY A 156 7.16 -0.36 -3.13
C GLY A 156 7.85 -0.74 -4.43
N VAL A 157 9.06 -1.28 -4.33
CA VAL A 157 9.87 -1.66 -5.49
C VAL A 157 10.50 -3.04 -5.30
N ARG A 158 10.57 -3.79 -6.39
CA ARG A 158 11.37 -5.01 -6.50
C ARG A 158 12.75 -4.66 -7.05
N GLU A 159 13.78 -5.07 -6.34
CA GLU A 159 15.18 -4.97 -6.78
C GLU A 159 15.90 -6.29 -6.44
N GLY A 160 16.42 -6.96 -7.47
CA GLY A 160 17.02 -8.29 -7.32
C GLY A 160 16.05 -9.33 -6.73
N ASP A 161 16.45 -9.93 -5.60
CA ASP A 161 15.71 -10.93 -4.84
C ASP A 161 14.83 -10.35 -3.72
N THR A 162 14.73 -9.02 -3.64
CA THR A 162 14.10 -8.33 -2.52
C THR A 162 12.93 -7.46 -2.99
N LEU A 163 11.79 -7.56 -2.27
CA LEU A 163 10.69 -6.60 -2.37
C LEU A 163 10.84 -5.57 -1.25
N TYR A 164 11.16 -4.33 -1.61
CA TYR A 164 11.29 -3.20 -0.70
C TYR A 164 9.97 -2.44 -0.65
N LEU A 165 9.15 -2.71 0.37
CA LEU A 165 7.90 -2.00 0.60
C LEU A 165 8.16 -0.59 1.15
N ALA A 166 7.61 0.39 0.44
CA ALA A 166 7.49 1.78 0.87
C ALA A 166 6.33 1.96 1.84
N GLY A 167 5.24 1.20 1.65
CA GLY A 167 4.11 1.25 2.56
C GLY A 167 3.10 0.09 2.45
N MET A 168 2.23 0.05 3.46
CA MET A 168 1.13 -0.89 3.60
C MET A 168 -0.08 -0.16 4.19
N GLN A 169 -1.20 -0.18 3.49
CA GLN A 169 -2.38 0.59 3.87
C GLN A 169 -3.67 -0.20 3.65
N SER A 170 -4.63 0.06 4.53
CA SER A 170 -6.00 -0.39 4.36
C SER A 170 -6.92 0.71 4.87
N ASP A 171 -7.49 1.47 3.93
CA ASP A 171 -8.45 2.53 4.25
C ASP A 171 -9.67 1.95 4.93
N LEU A 172 -10.11 0.76 4.50
CA LEU A 172 -11.16 0.00 5.16
C LEU A 172 -10.80 -0.30 6.63
N ALA A 173 -9.60 -0.79 6.93
CA ALA A 173 -9.23 -1.10 8.31
C ALA A 173 -9.05 0.17 9.16
N ALA A 174 -8.35 1.18 8.64
CA ALA A 174 -8.03 2.43 9.32
C ALA A 174 -9.29 3.26 9.58
N ARG A 175 -10.10 3.52 8.55
CA ARG A 175 -11.30 4.35 8.66
C ARG A 175 -12.42 3.64 9.40
N TYR A 176 -12.62 2.32 9.23
CA TYR A 176 -13.66 1.63 10.02
C TYR A 176 -13.32 1.54 11.51
N SER A 177 -12.06 1.74 11.93
CA SER A 177 -11.77 1.94 13.35
C SER A 177 -12.33 3.29 13.80
N TYR A 178 -12.18 4.35 13.02
CA TYR A 178 -12.68 5.68 13.37
C TYR A 178 -14.20 5.84 13.20
N LEU A 179 -14.77 5.31 12.12
CA LEU A 179 -16.19 5.35 11.76
C LEU A 179 -17.13 4.72 12.81
N PHE A 180 -16.66 3.71 13.56
CA PHE A 180 -17.51 2.95 14.49
C PHE A 180 -16.94 2.84 15.91
N GLN A 181 -15.85 3.55 16.21
CA GLN A 181 -15.30 3.63 17.58
C GLN A 181 -15.47 5.03 18.19
N GLY A 182 -16.29 5.90 17.59
CA GLY A 182 -16.87 7.06 18.28
C GLY A 182 -15.88 8.15 18.66
N ARG A 183 -14.93 8.50 17.79
CA ARG A 183 -14.00 9.62 18.03
C ARG A 183 -14.21 10.84 17.12
N GLY A 184 -15.31 10.87 16.35
CA GLY A 184 -15.64 12.00 15.49
C GLY A 184 -17.11 12.02 15.06
N GLU A 185 -17.57 13.20 14.68
CA GLU A 185 -18.94 13.43 14.18
C GLU A 185 -19.16 12.84 12.78
N GLY A 186 -18.09 12.51 12.05
CA GLY A 186 -18.11 11.89 10.73
C GLY A 186 -16.73 11.59 10.18
N THR A 187 -16.65 11.22 8.90
CA THR A 187 -15.40 11.03 8.16
C THR A 187 -15.60 11.23 6.67
N ASP A 188 -14.51 11.46 5.95
CA ASP A 188 -14.51 11.52 4.50
C ASP A 188 -14.63 10.12 3.87
N VAL A 189 -15.61 9.95 2.98
CA VAL A 189 -15.83 8.71 2.23
C VAL A 189 -15.92 9.00 0.74
N ARG A 190 -15.63 8.00 -0.08
CA ARG A 190 -15.84 8.09 -1.51
C ARG A 190 -17.33 8.04 -1.85
N ILE A 191 -17.77 8.97 -2.70
CA ILE A 191 -19.10 9.03 -3.30
C ILE A 191 -18.91 9.27 -4.80
N GLY A 192 -19.05 8.22 -5.62
CA GLY A 192 -18.73 8.29 -7.04
C GLY A 192 -17.23 8.53 -7.26
N ASP A 193 -16.89 9.66 -7.87
CA ASP A 193 -15.52 10.13 -8.13
C ASP A 193 -15.07 11.24 -7.16
N GLU A 194 -15.86 11.53 -6.13
CA GLU A 194 -15.56 12.55 -5.14
C GLU A 194 -15.31 11.93 -3.77
N VAL A 195 -14.64 12.70 -2.92
CA VAL A 195 -14.51 12.41 -1.50
C VAL A 195 -15.30 13.46 -0.73
N ALA A 196 -16.26 13.00 0.08
CA ALA A 196 -17.16 13.88 0.81
C ALA A 196 -17.28 13.45 2.27
N PHE A 197 -17.38 14.44 3.15
CA PHE A 197 -17.64 14.20 4.56
C PHE A 197 -19.03 13.60 4.77
N GLN A 198 -19.10 12.53 5.57
CA GLN A 198 -20.33 11.85 5.94
C GLN A 198 -20.44 11.72 7.46
N PRO A 199 -21.59 12.07 8.05
CA PRO A 199 -21.82 11.90 9.48
C PRO A 199 -21.76 10.44 9.93
N THR A 200 -21.23 10.22 11.14
CA THR A 200 -21.12 8.88 11.74
C THR A 200 -22.48 8.19 11.87
N GLU A 201 -23.54 8.94 12.21
CA GLU A 201 -24.90 8.38 12.37
C GLU A 201 -25.43 7.76 11.08
N GLU A 202 -25.22 8.42 9.93
CA GLU A 202 -25.63 7.92 8.61
C GLU A 202 -24.86 6.64 8.24
N LEU A 203 -23.56 6.61 8.52
CA LEU A 203 -22.70 5.45 8.25
C LEU A 203 -23.04 4.27 9.17
N VAL A 204 -23.43 4.54 10.43
CA VAL A 204 -23.95 3.52 11.36
C VAL A 204 -25.28 2.95 10.87
N ALA A 205 -26.22 3.80 10.46
CA ALA A 205 -27.50 3.36 9.92
C ALA A 205 -27.33 2.50 8.67
N ARG A 206 -26.33 2.82 7.83
CA ARG A 206 -26.08 2.11 6.57
C ARG A 206 -25.26 0.81 6.72
N PHE A 207 -24.23 0.81 7.57
CA PHE A 207 -23.22 -0.27 7.60
C PHE A 207 -23.01 -0.92 8.98
N GLY A 208 -23.67 -0.43 10.04
CA GLY A 208 -23.44 -0.87 11.43
C GLY A 208 -23.50 -2.40 11.63
N ASP A 209 -24.45 -3.06 10.98
CA ASP A 209 -24.65 -4.51 11.07
C ASP A 209 -23.49 -5.35 10.48
N TYR A 210 -22.71 -4.77 9.57
CA TYR A 210 -21.58 -5.44 8.92
C TYR A 210 -20.26 -5.27 9.68
N VAL A 211 -20.18 -4.32 10.61
CA VAL A 211 -18.96 -4.02 11.38
C VAL A 211 -18.46 -5.23 12.20
N PRO A 212 -19.32 -6.02 12.88
CA PRO A 212 -18.87 -7.22 13.57
C PRO A 212 -18.33 -8.29 12.62
N VAL A 213 -18.82 -8.35 11.38
CA VAL A 213 -18.30 -9.25 10.35
C VAL A 213 -16.93 -8.75 9.91
N LEU A 214 -16.81 -7.49 9.48
CA LEU A 214 -15.54 -6.86 9.08
C LEU A 214 -14.44 -7.01 10.15
N ARG A 215 -14.78 -6.77 11.42
CA ARG A 215 -13.85 -6.89 12.56
C ARG A 215 -13.28 -8.30 12.70
N ARG A 216 -14.13 -9.32 12.54
CA ARG A 216 -13.74 -10.73 12.71
C ARG A 216 -13.02 -11.27 11.48
N THR A 217 -13.39 -10.83 10.29
CA THR A 217 -12.83 -11.34 9.03
C THR A 217 -11.52 -10.68 8.65
N PHE A 218 -11.38 -9.35 8.85
CA PHE A 218 -10.27 -8.60 8.28
C PHE A 218 -9.68 -7.55 9.23
N GLN A 219 -10.47 -6.58 9.72
CA GLN A 219 -9.94 -5.36 10.34
C GLN A 219 -8.98 -5.63 11.52
N ARG A 220 -9.23 -6.63 12.36
CA ARG A 220 -8.32 -6.92 13.49
C ARG A 220 -6.94 -7.43 13.05
N TYR A 221 -6.87 -8.01 11.86
CA TYR A 221 -5.70 -8.72 11.35
C TYR A 221 -5.18 -8.15 10.02
N TRP A 222 -5.60 -6.94 9.64
CA TRP A 222 -5.34 -6.39 8.32
C TRP A 222 -3.84 -6.37 7.95
N ILE A 223 -2.93 -6.07 8.89
CA ILE A 223 -1.47 -6.15 8.67
C ILE A 223 -1.05 -7.57 8.29
N ASP A 224 -1.50 -8.57 9.06
CA ASP A 224 -1.16 -9.97 8.80
C ASP A 224 -1.79 -10.45 7.48
N VAL A 225 -2.99 -9.96 7.12
CA VAL A 225 -3.64 -10.27 5.83
C VAL A 225 -2.85 -9.68 4.66
N LEU A 226 -2.43 -8.42 4.74
CA LEU A 226 -1.60 -7.80 3.70
C LEU A 226 -0.20 -8.43 3.61
N LEU A 227 0.38 -8.88 4.72
CA LEU A 227 1.60 -9.72 4.69
C LEU A 227 1.34 -11.08 4.04
N GLY A 228 0.16 -11.65 4.27
CA GLY A 228 -0.28 -12.87 3.59
C GLY A 228 -0.42 -12.67 2.09
N ALA A 229 -0.87 -11.49 1.65
CA ALA A 229 -0.90 -11.10 0.24
C ALA A 229 0.52 -10.99 -0.35
N VAL A 230 1.46 -10.35 0.37
CA VAL A 230 2.89 -10.31 -0.01
C VAL A 230 3.45 -11.73 -0.16
N ALA A 231 3.22 -12.61 0.83
CA ALA A 231 3.72 -13.98 0.81
C ALA A 231 3.10 -14.82 -0.33
N ALA A 232 1.80 -14.63 -0.61
CA ALA A 232 1.11 -15.33 -1.69
C ALA A 232 1.63 -14.91 -3.06
N TRP A 233 1.75 -13.60 -3.31
CA TRP A 233 2.32 -13.09 -4.55
C TRP A 233 3.78 -13.53 -4.72
N ALA A 234 4.59 -13.42 -3.66
CA ALA A 234 5.98 -13.84 -3.68
C ALA A 234 6.18 -15.33 -3.99
N ALA A 235 5.23 -16.20 -3.62
CA ALA A 235 5.28 -17.62 -3.96
C ALA A 235 5.15 -17.88 -5.47
N THR A 236 4.61 -16.92 -6.22
CA THR A 236 4.55 -16.95 -7.70
C THR A 236 5.80 -16.36 -8.36
N GLU A 237 6.73 -15.81 -7.57
CA GLU A 237 7.94 -15.11 -8.02
C GLU A 237 9.20 -15.88 -7.59
N PRO A 238 9.72 -16.82 -8.40
CA PRO A 238 10.77 -17.73 -7.97
C PRO A 238 12.08 -17.07 -7.54
N ALA A 239 12.34 -15.84 -7.99
CA ALA A 239 13.55 -15.08 -7.64
C ALA A 239 13.41 -14.30 -6.33
N LEU A 240 12.20 -14.09 -5.82
CA LEU A 240 11.97 -13.30 -4.61
C LEU A 240 12.27 -14.13 -3.35
N ARG A 241 13.05 -13.55 -2.44
CA ARG A 241 13.54 -14.21 -1.22
C ARG A 241 13.40 -13.36 0.03
N THR A 242 13.44 -12.04 -0.13
CA THR A 242 13.52 -11.10 0.99
C THR A 242 12.42 -10.06 0.91
N LEU A 243 11.87 -9.69 2.07
CA LEU A 243 10.99 -8.55 2.25
C LEU A 243 11.76 -7.45 2.99
N GLY A 244 11.79 -6.24 2.44
CA GLY A 244 12.23 -5.03 3.12
C GLY A 244 11.04 -4.15 3.47
N LEU A 245 10.98 -3.66 4.71
CA LEU A 245 10.02 -2.68 5.19
C LEU A 245 10.72 -1.36 5.42
N LEU A 246 10.24 -0.27 4.81
CA LEU A 246 10.85 1.04 4.93
C LEU A 246 11.04 1.44 6.39
N TRP A 247 12.16 2.07 6.69
CA TRP A 247 12.51 2.57 8.01
C TRP A 247 12.85 4.06 7.93
N PHE A 248 12.11 4.88 8.65
CA PHE A 248 12.28 6.32 8.77
C PHE A 248 11.92 6.76 10.19
N ASP A 249 12.40 7.92 10.62
CA ASP A 249 12.06 8.50 11.93
C ASP A 249 10.59 8.89 11.99
N LEU A 250 9.89 8.42 13.02
CA LEU A 250 8.47 8.70 13.19
C LEU A 250 8.26 10.06 13.83
N GLU A 251 7.22 10.76 13.39
CA GLU A 251 6.73 11.93 14.12
C GLU A 251 6.14 11.51 15.48
N PRO A 252 6.08 12.40 16.49
CA PRO A 252 5.56 12.05 17.81
C PRO A 252 4.15 11.42 17.80
N GLN A 253 3.25 11.92 16.94
CA GLN A 253 1.93 11.30 16.76
C GLN A 253 2.00 9.90 16.13
N GLU A 254 2.95 9.69 15.21
CA GLU A 254 3.11 8.43 14.50
C GLU A 254 3.68 7.33 15.40
N ASP A 255 4.46 7.71 16.42
CA ASP A 255 5.11 6.81 17.38
C ASP A 255 4.22 6.39 18.56
N ALA A 256 3.02 6.97 18.68
CA ALA A 256 2.08 6.62 19.73
C ALA A 256 1.70 5.13 19.69
N HIS A 257 1.58 4.50 20.87
CA HIS A 257 1.23 3.08 20.94
C HIS A 257 -0.12 2.80 20.27
N GLY A 258 -0.13 1.82 19.36
CA GLY A 258 -1.32 1.46 18.59
C GLY A 258 -1.55 2.29 17.33
N HIS A 259 -0.76 3.35 17.10
CA HIS A 259 -0.80 4.11 15.86
C HIS A 259 -0.42 3.22 14.66
N LEU A 260 -1.12 3.42 13.54
CA LEU A 260 -0.98 2.63 12.32
C LEU A 260 0.48 2.57 11.84
N VAL A 261 1.11 3.74 11.75
CA VAL A 261 2.51 3.90 11.29
C VAL A 261 3.47 3.16 12.21
N ASN A 262 3.39 3.32 13.54
CA ASN A 262 4.22 2.56 14.48
C ASN A 262 4.01 1.04 14.35
N ARG A 263 2.77 0.56 14.19
CA ARG A 263 2.49 -0.88 14.02
C ARG A 263 3.18 -1.46 12.78
N VAL A 264 3.16 -0.76 11.65
CA VAL A 264 3.76 -1.20 10.38
C VAL A 264 5.28 -1.02 10.38
N TYR A 265 5.79 0.14 10.78
CA TYR A 265 7.20 0.50 10.58
C TYR A 265 8.08 0.32 11.82
N ARG A 266 7.52 -0.09 12.96
CA ARG A 266 8.29 -0.43 14.19
C ARG A 266 7.98 -1.84 14.68
N GLN A 267 6.72 -2.10 15.02
CA GLN A 267 6.35 -3.36 15.69
C GLN A 267 6.47 -4.56 14.74
N LEU A 268 6.05 -4.42 13.49
CA LEU A 268 6.14 -5.51 12.51
C LEU A 268 7.60 -5.93 12.23
N PRO A 269 8.55 -5.01 11.93
CA PRO A 269 9.96 -5.35 11.85
C PRO A 269 10.51 -6.09 13.06
N GLN A 270 10.12 -5.68 14.28
CA GLN A 270 10.52 -6.36 15.52
C GLN A 270 9.98 -7.79 15.58
N ARG A 271 8.69 -8.00 15.23
CA ARG A 271 8.07 -9.34 15.16
C ARG A 271 8.76 -10.25 14.14
N LEU A 272 9.31 -9.69 13.06
CA LEU A 272 10.05 -10.43 12.04
C LEU A 272 11.53 -10.68 12.39
N ALA A 273 11.99 -10.12 13.52
CA ALA A 273 13.43 -10.05 13.86
C ALA A 273 14.24 -9.54 12.67
N ALA A 274 13.79 -8.43 12.08
CA ALA A 274 14.30 -7.93 10.81
C ALA A 274 15.61 -7.15 10.96
N ASP A 275 16.55 -7.45 10.08
CA ASP A 275 17.89 -6.87 10.05
C ASP A 275 17.89 -5.52 9.33
N VAL A 276 18.79 -4.61 9.72
CA VAL A 276 18.93 -3.32 9.03
C VAL A 276 19.61 -3.53 7.69
N ARG A 277 19.04 -2.93 6.64
CA ARG A 277 19.68 -2.79 5.34
C ARG A 277 19.54 -1.37 4.83
N HIS A 278 20.62 -0.81 4.29
CA HIS A 278 20.59 0.47 3.59
C HIS A 278 20.68 0.22 2.08
N VAL A 279 19.84 0.93 1.33
CA VAL A 279 19.85 0.92 -0.13
C VAL A 279 20.28 2.30 -0.61
N HIS A 280 21.38 2.36 -1.33
CA HIS A 280 21.89 3.56 -1.96
C HIS A 280 21.51 3.57 -3.44
N ALA A 281 20.79 4.60 -3.87
CA ALA A 281 20.33 4.77 -5.25
C ALA A 281 20.31 6.26 -5.60
N ASP A 282 20.90 6.66 -6.73
CA ASP A 282 20.91 8.03 -7.24
C ASP A 282 21.27 9.11 -6.21
N GLY A 283 22.31 8.84 -5.41
CA GLY A 283 22.78 9.74 -4.36
C GLY A 283 21.87 9.82 -3.12
N ARG A 284 20.77 9.06 -3.09
CA ARG A 284 19.87 8.91 -1.94
C ARG A 284 20.20 7.64 -1.17
N CYS A 285 19.83 7.61 0.10
CA CYS A 285 19.93 6.43 0.94
C CYS A 285 18.59 6.16 1.64
N HIS A 286 18.09 4.94 1.47
CA HIS A 286 16.86 4.47 2.07
C HIS A 286 17.17 3.37 3.07
N SER A 287 16.64 3.48 4.28
CA SER A 287 16.82 2.46 5.31
C SER A 287 15.64 1.50 5.30
N TYR A 288 15.92 0.21 5.43
CA TYR A 288 14.91 -0.85 5.48
C TYR A 288 15.20 -1.80 6.64
N ARG A 289 14.13 -2.41 7.14
CA ARG A 289 14.17 -3.60 7.98
C ARG A 289 13.84 -4.80 7.11
N THR A 290 14.79 -5.70 6.95
CA THR A 290 14.69 -6.82 6.01
C THR A 290 14.54 -8.16 6.72
N ALA A 291 13.73 -9.04 6.15
CA ALA A 291 13.56 -10.40 6.63
C ALA A 291 13.36 -11.36 5.45
N PRO A 292 13.87 -12.60 5.52
CA PRO A 292 13.52 -13.64 4.57
C PRO A 292 12.01 -13.87 4.52
N LEU A 293 11.46 -14.12 3.33
CA LEU A 293 10.05 -14.44 3.15
C LEU A 293 9.62 -15.70 3.91
N SER A 294 10.56 -16.62 4.18
CA SER A 294 10.31 -17.76 5.07
C SER A 294 9.98 -17.34 6.51
N ARG A 295 10.58 -16.25 7.02
CA ARG A 295 10.22 -15.68 8.34
C ARG A 295 8.84 -15.02 8.31
N VAL A 296 8.48 -14.38 7.19
CA VAL A 296 7.12 -13.83 7.00
C VAL A 296 6.08 -14.96 7.05
N ALA A 297 6.31 -16.04 6.30
CA ALA A 297 5.44 -17.21 6.33
C ALA A 297 5.36 -17.83 7.74
N ALA A 298 6.49 -17.94 8.45
CA ALA A 298 6.53 -18.45 9.82
C ALA A 298 5.75 -17.57 10.81
N LEU A 299 5.84 -16.23 10.69
CA LEU A 299 5.09 -15.29 11.52
C LEU A 299 3.57 -15.47 11.33
N LEU A 300 3.14 -15.68 10.09
CA LEU A 300 1.74 -15.94 9.76
C LEU A 300 1.28 -17.32 10.27
N GLY A 301 2.16 -18.32 10.20
CA GLY A 301 1.95 -19.68 10.71
C GLY A 301 0.75 -20.38 10.06
N GLU A 302 0.15 -21.32 10.79
CA GLU A 302 -0.99 -22.13 10.33
C GLU A 302 -2.25 -21.32 9.98
N ARG A 303 -2.30 -20.05 10.40
CA ARG A 303 -3.40 -19.17 10.03
C ARG A 303 -3.38 -18.87 8.53
N TRP A 304 -2.21 -18.92 7.89
CA TRP A 304 -2.06 -18.60 6.48
C TRP A 304 -1.81 -19.85 5.64
N SER A 305 -2.38 -19.85 4.44
CA SER A 305 -2.05 -20.83 3.41
C SER A 305 -2.15 -20.20 2.03
N ALA A 306 -1.22 -20.56 1.15
CA ALA A 306 -1.35 -20.25 -0.27
C ALA A 306 -2.59 -20.97 -0.83
N GLY A 307 -3.35 -20.28 -1.69
CA GLY A 307 -4.44 -20.89 -2.44
C GLY A 307 -3.91 -21.72 -3.60
N PRO A 308 -4.78 -22.50 -4.27
CA PRO A 308 -4.40 -23.18 -5.49
C PRO A 308 -3.95 -22.15 -6.53
N ALA A 309 -2.80 -22.36 -7.18
CA ALA A 309 -2.35 -21.47 -8.24
C ALA A 309 -3.46 -21.37 -9.31
N PRO A 310 -3.70 -20.17 -9.87
CA PRO A 310 -4.62 -20.04 -10.99
C PRO A 310 -4.15 -20.99 -12.10
N GLN A 311 -5.04 -21.89 -12.55
CA GLN A 311 -4.72 -22.72 -13.71
C GLN A 311 -4.52 -21.79 -14.91
N PRO A 312 -3.45 -21.98 -15.71
CA PRO A 312 -3.33 -21.22 -16.95
C PRO A 312 -4.59 -21.49 -17.76
N SER A 313 -5.30 -20.43 -18.14
CA SER A 313 -6.41 -20.53 -19.08
C SER A 313 -5.88 -21.24 -20.32
N ALA A 314 -6.51 -22.37 -20.68
CA ALA A 314 -6.21 -23.08 -21.91
C ALA A 314 -6.41 -22.09 -23.07
N GLY A 315 -5.29 -21.64 -23.65
CA GLY A 315 -5.25 -20.84 -24.87
C GLY A 315 -5.42 -21.71 -26.11
#